data_AF-A0A7R9MG66-F1
#
_entry.id   AF-A0A7R9MG66-F1
#
_cell.length_a   1.000
_cell.length_b   1.000
_cell.length_c   1.000
_cell.angle_alpha   90.00
_cell.angle_beta   90.00
_cell.angle_gamma   90.00
#
_symmetry.space_group_name_H-M   'P 1'
#
loop_
_entity.id
_entity.type
_entity.pdbx_description
1 polymer ?
#
loop_
_entity_poly.entity_id
_entity_poly.type
_entity_poly.pdbx_seq_one_letter_code
_entity_poly.pdbx_strand_id
1 'polypeptide(L)'
;MFIKWTVIVCLVEFHSTLGVHLPDIPWNSSNSIFRTDNQDHIIEVNKDNPEYEYDTINIDCPRYPNHTSKELMETFIIYNVPKSDYDSCNITNPWDVHMIVVCDKPLSNRYHRITF
;
A
#
# COMPACT_ATOMS: atom_id res chain seq x y z
N MET A 1 -21.09 -7.02 60.84
CA MET A 1 -20.43 -6.02 59.97
C MET A 1 -19.74 -6.80 58.85
N PHE A 2 -20.37 -6.90 57.68
CA PHE A 2 -19.89 -7.74 56.56
C PHE A 2 -19.38 -6.82 55.44
N ILE A 3 -18.09 -6.94 55.12
CA ILE A 3 -17.43 -6.18 54.05
C ILE A 3 -17.74 -6.89 52.74
N LYS A 4 -18.59 -6.29 51.90
CA LYS A 4 -18.82 -6.75 50.53
C LYS A 4 -17.63 -6.34 49.67
N TRP A 5 -16.85 -7.31 49.20
CA TRP A 5 -15.82 -7.11 48.20
C TRP A 5 -16.48 -7.13 46.82
N THR A 6 -16.67 -5.96 46.22
CA THR A 6 -17.09 -5.85 44.83
C THR A 6 -15.86 -6.09 43.96
N VAL A 7 -15.79 -7.26 43.32
CA VAL A 7 -14.77 -7.55 42.30
C VAL A 7 -15.14 -6.75 41.05
N ILE A 8 -14.32 -5.75 40.73
CA ILE A 8 -14.42 -5.02 39.47
C ILE A 8 -13.74 -5.90 38.42
N VAL A 9 -14.53 -6.53 37.55
CA VAL A 9 -14.02 -7.19 36.35
C VAL A 9 -13.79 -6.10 35.30
N CYS A 10 -12.54 -5.68 35.12
CA CYS A 10 -12.15 -4.90 33.96
C CYS A 10 -12.22 -5.81 32.73
N LEU A 11 -13.29 -5.68 31.94
CA LEU A 11 -13.30 -6.17 30.57
C LEU A 11 -12.38 -5.25 29.75
N VAL A 12 -11.13 -5.65 29.60
CA VAL A 12 -10.21 -5.02 28.65
C VAL A 12 -10.57 -5.58 27.28
N GLU A 13 -11.23 -4.80 26.43
CA GLU A 13 -11.50 -5.20 25.05
C GLU A 13 -10.18 -5.21 24.27
N PHE A 14 -9.56 -6.39 24.19
CA PHE A 14 -8.45 -6.65 23.28
C PHE A 14 -9.01 -6.69 21.85
N HIS A 15 -8.96 -5.55 21.16
CA HIS A 15 -9.15 -5.51 19.72
C HIS A 15 -7.84 -5.94 19.05
N SER A 16 -7.68 -7.24 18.81
CA SER A 16 -6.66 -7.73 17.88
C SER A 16 -7.21 -7.62 16.47
N THR A 17 -6.74 -6.66 15.70
CA THR A 17 -6.98 -6.60 14.26
C THR A 17 -6.08 -7.63 13.57
N LEU A 18 -6.67 -8.61 12.90
CA LEU A 18 -5.93 -9.61 12.13
C LEU A 18 -5.38 -8.95 10.86
N GLY A 19 -4.14 -9.27 10.48
CA GLY A 19 -3.57 -8.86 9.19
C GLY A 19 -4.39 -9.38 8.01
N VAL A 20 -4.69 -8.52 7.04
CA VAL A 20 -5.51 -8.85 5.86
C VAL A 20 -4.74 -8.61 4.56
N HIS A 21 -5.07 -9.43 3.55
CA HIS A 21 -4.67 -9.14 2.18
C HIS A 21 -5.62 -8.12 1.56
N LEU A 22 -5.11 -6.93 1.32
CA LEU A 22 -5.83 -5.83 0.69
C LEU A 22 -6.00 -6.08 -0.82
N PRO A 23 -7.00 -5.46 -1.48
CA PRO A 23 -7.17 -5.59 -2.91
C PRO A 23 -5.92 -5.16 -3.69
N ASP A 24 -5.54 -5.99 -4.66
CA ASP A 24 -4.41 -5.70 -5.54
C ASP A 24 -4.62 -4.40 -6.33
N ILE A 25 -3.53 -3.66 -6.55
CA ILE A 25 -3.53 -2.36 -7.22
C ILE A 25 -2.93 -2.50 -8.63
N PRO A 26 -3.73 -2.36 -9.69
CA PRO A 26 -3.21 -2.18 -11.05
C PRO A 26 -2.51 -0.82 -11.18
N TRP A 27 -1.19 -0.81 -11.36
CA TRP A 27 -0.38 0.42 -11.41
C TRP A 27 -0.23 0.95 -12.84
N ASN A 28 -1.28 1.57 -13.38
CA ASN A 28 -1.27 2.15 -14.72
C ASN A 28 -2.08 3.46 -14.75
N SER A 29 -1.80 4.34 -15.72
CA SER A 29 -2.49 5.64 -15.84
C SER A 29 -3.97 5.54 -16.20
N SER A 30 -4.42 4.38 -16.71
CA SER A 30 -5.82 4.13 -17.04
C SER A 30 -6.67 3.74 -15.82
N ASN A 31 -6.07 3.48 -14.66
CA ASN A 31 -6.78 3.12 -13.45
C ASN A 31 -7.41 4.36 -12.79
N SER A 32 -8.73 4.33 -12.60
CA SER A 32 -9.52 5.46 -12.10
C SER A 32 -9.23 5.85 -10.65
N ILE A 33 -8.61 4.98 -9.84
CA ILE A 33 -8.27 5.31 -8.44
C ILE A 33 -7.23 6.44 -8.37
N PHE A 34 -6.37 6.57 -9.39
CA PHE A 34 -5.30 7.57 -9.45
C PHE A 34 -5.73 8.90 -10.06
N ARG A 35 -7.02 9.08 -10.36
CA ARG A 35 -7.50 10.37 -10.83
C ARG A 35 -7.43 11.39 -9.70
N THR A 36 -7.03 12.62 -10.02
CA THR A 36 -6.87 13.71 -9.03
C THR A 36 -8.19 14.10 -8.35
N ASP A 37 -9.34 13.80 -8.96
CA ASP A 37 -10.66 14.02 -8.38
C ASP A 37 -11.15 12.88 -7.49
N ASN A 38 -10.34 11.83 -7.31
CA ASN A 38 -10.66 10.67 -6.48
C ASN A 38 -9.72 10.58 -5.26
N GLN A 39 -10.26 10.21 -4.09
CA GLN A 39 -9.49 9.95 -2.86
C GLN A 39 -9.22 8.45 -2.63
N ASP A 40 -9.73 7.57 -3.50
CA ASP A 40 -9.60 6.11 -3.38
C ASP A 40 -8.14 5.59 -3.51
N HIS A 41 -7.18 6.46 -3.82
CA HIS A 41 -5.75 6.12 -3.82
C HIS A 41 -5.13 6.12 -2.41
N ILE A 42 -5.87 6.57 -1.39
CA ILE A 42 -5.44 6.51 0.02
C ILE A 42 -5.96 5.22 0.62
N ILE A 43 -5.04 4.42 1.18
CA ILE A 43 -5.35 3.12 1.75
C ILE A 43 -5.13 3.18 3.25
N GLU A 44 -6.17 2.83 4.00
CA GLU A 44 -6.08 2.64 5.43
C GLU A 44 -5.56 1.24 5.71
N VAL A 45 -4.43 1.17 6.41
CA VAL A 45 -3.82 -0.07 6.88
C VAL A 45 -3.98 -0.17 8.38
N ASN A 46 -4.11 -1.39 8.88
CA ASN A 46 -4.20 -1.65 10.31
C ASN A 46 -2.93 -1.14 11.01
N LYS A 47 -3.14 -0.57 12.19
CA LYS A 47 -2.07 -0.14 13.10
C LYS A 47 -2.16 -1.00 14.34
N ASP A 48 -1.02 -1.32 14.93
CA ASP A 48 -0.90 -2.09 16.18
C ASP A 48 -1.15 -3.61 16.06
N ASN A 49 -0.99 -4.17 14.86
CA ASN A 49 -0.99 -5.62 14.69
C ASN A 49 0.27 -6.26 15.34
N PRO A 50 0.18 -7.50 15.85
CA PRO A 50 1.36 -8.27 16.24
C PRO A 50 2.39 -8.38 15.09
N GLU A 51 3.69 -8.54 15.40
CA GLU A 51 4.82 -8.61 14.44
C GLU A 51 4.73 -9.70 13.34
N TYR A 52 3.63 -10.45 13.28
CA TYR A 52 3.38 -11.53 12.33
C TYR A 52 2.03 -11.38 11.60
N GLU A 53 1.29 -10.30 11.83
CA GLU A 53 -0.03 -10.04 11.28
C GLU A 53 -0.04 -8.75 10.46
N TYR A 54 0.88 -8.63 9.51
CA TYR A 54 0.94 -7.46 8.64
C TYR A 54 -0.14 -7.48 7.57
N ASP A 55 -0.71 -6.30 7.29
CA ASP A 55 -1.51 -6.13 6.10
C ASP A 55 -0.60 -6.22 4.88
N THR A 56 -1.11 -6.83 3.81
CA THR A 56 -0.32 -7.04 2.60
C THR A 56 -1.10 -6.58 1.38
N ILE A 57 -0.39 -6.05 0.40
CA ILE A 57 -0.98 -5.62 -0.87
C ILE A 57 -0.05 -5.98 -2.02
N ASN A 58 -0.60 -6.36 -3.18
CA ASN A 58 0.21 -6.52 -4.38
C ASN A 58 0.03 -5.30 -5.30
N ILE A 59 1.15 -4.77 -5.78
CA ILE A 59 1.20 -3.81 -6.88
C ILE A 59 1.38 -4.60 -8.17
N ASP A 60 0.39 -4.54 -9.07
CA ASP A 60 0.43 -5.18 -10.37
C ASP A 60 0.98 -4.22 -11.43
N CYS A 61 2.09 -4.59 -12.08
CA CYS A 61 2.72 -3.77 -13.11
C CYS A 61 1.90 -3.79 -14.41
N PRO A 62 1.96 -2.72 -15.24
CA PRO A 62 1.31 -2.72 -16.54
C PRO A 62 1.78 -3.88 -17.41
N ARG A 63 0.81 -4.59 -18.00
CA ARG A 63 1.06 -5.66 -18.95
C ARG A 63 0.41 -5.35 -20.30
N TYR A 64 1.20 -5.50 -21.35
CA TYR A 64 0.81 -5.24 -22.72
C TYR A 64 1.03 -6.47 -23.61
N PRO A 65 0.17 -6.73 -24.60
CA PRO A 65 0.40 -7.77 -25.60
C PRO A 65 1.65 -7.48 -26.46
N ASN A 66 2.28 -8.54 -26.96
CA ASN A 66 3.52 -8.48 -27.76
C ASN A 66 3.45 -7.60 -29.03
N HIS A 67 2.25 -7.34 -29.54
CA HIS A 67 2.00 -6.52 -30.74
C HIS A 67 1.77 -5.04 -30.44
N THR A 68 1.82 -4.63 -29.18
CA THR A 68 1.68 -3.22 -28.78
C THR A 68 2.96 -2.46 -29.15
N SER A 69 2.84 -1.21 -29.58
CA SER A 69 4.01 -0.35 -29.79
C SER A 69 4.68 -0.04 -28.46
N LYS A 70 6.03 0.00 -28.44
CA LYS A 70 6.79 0.36 -27.23
C LYS A 70 6.42 1.73 -26.67
N GLU A 71 6.01 2.66 -27.53
CA GLU A 71 5.60 4.01 -27.14
C GLU A 71 4.29 4.05 -26.35
N LEU A 72 3.47 3.01 -26.48
CA LEU A 72 2.22 2.85 -25.74
C LEU A 72 2.41 2.01 -24.47
N MET A 73 3.59 1.40 -24.29
CA MET A 73 3.87 0.57 -23.13
C MET A 73 4.40 1.42 -21.98
N GLU A 74 3.61 1.52 -20.93
CA GLU A 74 4.02 2.21 -19.72
C GLU A 74 5.08 1.40 -18.95
N THR A 75 6.08 2.11 -18.42
CA THR A 75 7.06 1.58 -17.47
C THR A 75 7.21 2.54 -16.30
N PHE A 76 7.41 2.00 -15.10
CA PHE A 76 7.40 2.79 -13.87
C PHE A 76 8.49 2.35 -12.91
N ILE A 77 8.99 3.30 -12.11
CA ILE A 77 9.73 3.05 -10.88
C ILE A 77 8.93 3.73 -9.77
N ILE A 78 8.60 2.98 -8.71
CA ILE A 78 7.78 3.46 -7.60
C ILE A 78 8.68 3.66 -6.40
N TYR A 79 8.53 4.84 -5.78
CA TYR A 79 9.34 5.30 -4.67
C TYR A 79 8.50 5.53 -3.43
N ASN A 80 9.02 5.14 -2.26
CA ASN A 80 8.59 5.65 -0.97
C ASN A 80 9.25 7.01 -0.76
N VAL A 81 8.45 8.04 -0.52
CA VAL A 81 8.91 9.42 -0.45
C VAL A 81 8.30 10.13 0.76
N PRO A 82 8.96 11.17 1.30
CA PRO A 82 8.34 12.01 2.32
C PRO A 82 7.11 12.75 1.77
N LYS A 83 6.22 13.16 2.67
CA LYS A 83 4.98 13.87 2.29
C LYS A 83 5.23 15.13 1.43
N SER A 84 6.30 15.87 1.69
CA SER A 84 6.65 17.06 0.90
C SER A 84 6.91 16.76 -0.57
N ASP A 85 7.57 15.63 -0.85
CA ASP A 85 7.96 15.21 -2.20
C ASP A 85 6.77 14.55 -2.91
N TYR A 86 5.92 13.84 -2.17
CA TYR A 86 4.62 13.36 -2.67
C TYR A 86 3.74 14.53 -3.12
N ASP A 87 3.55 15.53 -2.25
CA ASP A 87 2.67 16.68 -2.52
C ASP A 87 3.20 17.56 -3.67
N SER A 88 4.52 17.64 -3.87
CA SER A 88 5.15 18.43 -4.95
C SER A 88 5.43 17.63 -6.22
N CYS A 89 5.23 16.32 -6.20
CA CYS A 89 5.60 15.39 -7.28
C CYS A 89 7.07 15.56 -7.74
N ASN A 90 7.96 15.93 -6.83
CA ASN A 90 9.37 16.20 -7.12
C ASN A 90 10.27 15.70 -6.00
N ILE A 91 11.25 14.88 -6.36
CA ILE A 91 12.23 14.34 -5.40
C ILE A 91 13.29 15.42 -5.13
N THR A 92 13.28 15.96 -3.91
CA THR A 92 14.19 17.05 -3.52
C THR A 92 15.49 16.52 -2.95
N ASN A 93 15.42 15.47 -2.13
CA ASN A 93 16.56 14.82 -1.53
C ASN A 93 16.57 13.31 -1.83
N PRO A 94 17.47 12.82 -2.71
CA PRO A 94 17.57 11.40 -3.04
C PRO A 94 17.89 10.48 -1.84
N TRP A 95 18.47 11.00 -0.77
CA TRP A 95 18.83 10.22 0.42
C TRP A 95 17.62 9.79 1.26
N ASP A 96 16.50 10.52 1.17
CA ASP A 96 15.27 10.28 1.94
C ASP A 96 14.25 9.44 1.16
N VAL A 97 14.65 8.88 0.01
CA VAL A 97 13.78 8.15 -0.91
C VAL A 97 14.19 6.69 -1.00
N HIS A 98 13.21 5.79 -0.98
CA HIS A 98 13.45 4.36 -1.14
C HIS A 98 12.73 3.83 -2.37
N MET A 99 13.47 3.19 -3.27
CA MET A 99 12.86 2.46 -4.40
C MET A 99 12.17 1.21 -3.87
N ILE A 100 10.87 1.08 -4.14
CA ILE A 100 10.07 -0.07 -3.68
C ILE A 100 9.84 -1.06 -4.82
N VAL A 101 9.49 -0.55 -6.00
CA VAL A 101 9.03 -1.38 -7.12
C VAL A 101 9.60 -0.89 -8.45
N VAL A 102 9.98 -1.83 -9.32
CA VAL A 102 10.41 -1.57 -10.70
C VAL A 102 9.54 -2.36 -11.68
N CYS A 103 8.91 -1.64 -12.60
CA CYS A 103 8.07 -2.16 -13.67
C CYS A 103 8.73 -1.86 -15.04
N ASP A 104 9.76 -2.63 -15.40
CA ASP A 104 10.60 -2.43 -16.61
C ASP A 104 10.32 -3.39 -17.79
N LYS A 105 9.43 -4.36 -17.63
CA LYS A 105 9.14 -5.45 -18.60
C LYS A 105 7.63 -5.54 -18.84
N PRO A 106 7.09 -4.67 -19.71
CA PRO A 106 5.65 -4.58 -19.98
C PRO A 106 5.07 -5.82 -20.69
N LEU A 107 5.91 -6.71 -21.22
CA LEU A 107 5.48 -7.95 -21.88
C LEU A 107 5.33 -9.14 -20.92
N SER A 108 5.71 -8.97 -19.65
CA SER A 108 5.65 -10.01 -18.64
C SER A 108 4.64 -9.66 -17.56
N ASN A 109 3.91 -10.66 -17.07
CA ASN A 109 3.14 -10.50 -15.83
C ASN A 109 4.10 -10.36 -14.66
N ARG A 110 4.04 -9.25 -13.92
CA ARG A 110 4.81 -9.06 -12.69
C ARG A 110 4.02 -8.24 -11.70
N TYR A 111 4.02 -8.72 -10.47
CA TYR A 111 3.48 -8.00 -9.32
C TYR A 111 4.51 -8.03 -8.19
N HIS A 112 4.42 -7.04 -7.31
CA HIS A 112 5.29 -6.91 -6.15
C HIS A 112 4.44 -6.82 -4.90
N ARG A 113 4.79 -7.60 -3.88
CA ARG A 113 4.08 -7.59 -2.60
C ARG A 113 4.72 -6.59 -1.65
N ILE A 114 3.89 -5.72 -1.10
CA ILE A 114 4.23 -4.80 -0.01
C ILE A 114 3.55 -5.30 1.26
N THR A 115 4.25 -5.17 2.38
CA THR A 115 3.76 -5.48 3.72
C THR A 115 3.89 -4.22 4.57
N PHE A 116 2.90 -3.95 5.42
CA PHE A 116 2.83 -2.75 6.26
C PHE A 116 3.06 -3.08 7.73
#